data_AF-A0A0R1LH04-F1
#
_entry.id   AF-A0A0R1LH04-F1
#
_cell.length_a   1.000
_cell.length_b   1.000
_cell.length_c   1.000
_cell.angle_alpha   90.00
_cell.angle_beta   90.00
_cell.angle_gamma   90.00
#
_symmetry.space_group_name_H-M   'P 1'
#
loop_
_entity.id
_entity.type
_entity.pdbx_description
1 polymer ?
#
loop_
_entity_poly.entity_id
_entity_poly.type
_entity_poly.pdbx_seq_one_letter_code
_entity_poly.pdbx_strand_id
1 'polypeptide(L)' 'MPANPELLASIKNQVCYTNLVYERVNKKLKVDLALPEIKKLVQDILSDDQTTVEKRGKNYYVSGLNFSTRLTIN' A
#
# COMPACT_ATOMS: atom_id res chain seq x y z
N MET A 1 -7.67 16.02 -6.82
CA MET A 1 -6.54 15.79 -7.75
C MET A 1 -6.27 14.30 -7.74
N PRO A 2 -6.52 13.56 -8.83
CA PRO A 2 -6.21 12.13 -8.89
C PRO A 2 -4.70 11.93 -8.69
N ALA A 3 -4.30 10.78 -8.16
CA ALA A 3 -2.89 10.43 -8.00
C ALA A 3 -2.17 10.55 -9.35
N ASN A 4 -0.92 11.02 -9.34
CA ASN A 4 -0.06 10.91 -10.51
C ASN A 4 0.18 9.41 -10.78
N PRO A 5 -0.34 8.83 -11.87
CA PRO A 5 -0.26 7.39 -12.12
C PRO A 5 1.19 6.90 -12.25
N GLU A 6 2.11 7.76 -12.71
CA GLU A 6 3.54 7.44 -12.80
C GLU A 6 4.19 7.24 -11.42
N LEU A 7 3.72 7.99 -10.42
CA LEU A 7 4.22 7.90 -9.05
C LEU A 7 3.78 6.60 -8.39
N LEU A 8 2.51 6.23 -8.57
CA LEU A 8 1.97 4.96 -8.05
C LEU A 8 2.70 3.76 -8.67
N ALA A 9 2.95 3.79 -9.98
CA ALA A 9 3.71 2.76 -10.68
C ALA A 9 5.15 2.63 -10.14
N SER A 10 5.81 3.76 -9.88
CA SER A 10 7.15 3.77 -9.30
C SER A 10 7.18 3.18 -7.89
N ILE A 11 6.20 3.55 -7.05
CA ILE A 11 6.06 3.01 -5.69
C ILE A 11 5.78 1.51 -5.75
N LYS A 12 4.88 1.05 -6.62
CA LYS A 12 4.58 -0.38 -6.80
C LYS A 12 5.82 -1.20 -7.12
N ASN A 13 6.72 -0.69 -7.95
CA ASN A 13 7.96 -1.36 -8.32
C ASN A 13 9.03 -1.31 -7.23
N GLN A 14 9.00 -0.32 -6.35
CA GLN A 14 10.00 -0.12 -5.28
C GLN A 14 9.58 -0.71 -3.92
N VAL A 15 8.28 -0.94 -3.71
CA VAL A 15 7.78 -1.53 -2.46
C VAL A 15 8.29 -2.97 -2.33
N CYS A 16 9.28 -3.13 -1.46
CA CYS A 16 9.82 -4.42 -1.04
C CYS A 16 9.71 -4.55 0.47
N TYR A 17 8.51 -4.91 0.94
CA TYR A 17 8.27 -5.10 2.36
C TYR A 17 8.91 -6.41 2.85
N THR A 18 9.50 -6.34 4.05
CA THR A 18 9.94 -7.54 4.76
C THR A 18 8.73 -8.25 5.37
N ASN A 19 8.89 -9.54 5.71
CA ASN A 19 7.83 -10.32 6.35
C ASN A 19 7.28 -9.62 7.62
N LEU A 20 8.15 -8.97 8.40
CA LEU A 20 7.76 -8.21 9.59
C LEU A 20 6.81 -7.04 9.28
N VAL A 21 6.97 -6.38 8.12
CA VAL A 21 6.08 -5.30 7.70
C VAL A 21 4.72 -5.88 7.33
N TYR A 22 4.67 -7.01 6.60
CA TYR A 22 3.43 -7.69 6.26
C TYR A 22 2.67 -8.16 7.51
N GLU A 23 3.36 -8.77 8.48
CA GLU A 23 2.77 -9.14 9.78
C GLU A 23 2.22 -7.92 10.53
N ARG A 24 2.91 -6.77 10.45
CA ARG A 24 2.45 -5.53 11.07
C ARG A 24 1.19 -5.00 10.38
N VAL A 25 1.07 -5.14 9.06
CA VAL A 25 -0.14 -4.77 8.32
C VAL A 25 -1.31 -5.65 8.77
N ASN A 26 -1.13 -6.97 8.84
CA ASN A 26 -2.13 -7.90 9.38
C ASN A 26 -2.64 -7.47 10.76
N LYS A 27 -1.72 -7.23 11.70
CA LYS A 27 -2.05 -6.79 13.06
C LYS A 27 -2.82 -5.46 13.09
N LYS A 28 -2.46 -4.50 12.25
CA LYS A 28 -3.13 -3.19 12.19
C LYS A 28 -4.53 -3.26 11.57
N LEU A 29 -4.68 -4.08 10.54
CA LEU A 29 -5.96 -4.30 9.88
C LEU A 29 -6.86 -5.28 10.62
N LYS A 30 -6.35 -5.91 11.70
CA LYS A 30 -7.03 -6.99 12.45
C LYS A 30 -7.45 -8.14 11.52
N VAL A 31 -6.61 -8.45 10.55
CA VAL A 31 -6.77 -9.58 9.63
C VAL A 31 -5.65 -10.59 9.87
N ASP A 32 -5.92 -11.86 9.58
CA ASP A 32 -4.95 -12.95 9.69
C ASP A 32 -4.73 -13.57 8.31
N LEU A 33 -4.08 -12.81 7.43
CA LEU A 33 -3.80 -13.23 6.06
C LEU A 33 -2.45 -13.93 5.97
N ALA A 34 -2.37 -14.97 5.15
CA ALA A 34 -1.09 -15.60 4.85
C ALA A 34 -0.17 -14.64 4.09
N LEU A 35 1.15 -14.84 4.17
CA LEU A 35 2.14 -14.02 3.46
C LEU A 35 1.82 -13.76 1.97
N PRO A 36 1.41 -14.75 1.15
CA PRO A 36 1.04 -14.50 -0.25
C PRO A 36 -0.23 -13.65 -0.39
N GLU A 37 -1.18 -13.77 0.53
CA GLU A 37 -2.44 -13.03 0.50
C GLU A 37 -2.25 -11.56 0.85
N ILE A 38 -1.48 -11.26 1.90
CA ILE A 38 -1.19 -9.87 2.27
C ILE A 38 -0.30 -9.19 1.23
N LYS A 39 0.61 -9.93 0.58
CA LYS A 39 1.35 -9.44 -0.60
C LYS A 39 0.41 -9.05 -1.71
N LYS A 40 -0.56 -9.92 -2.02
CA LYS A 40 -1.57 -9.65 -3.04
C LYS A 40 -2.43 -8.43 -2.67
N LEU A 41 -2.90 -8.33 -1.42
CA LEU A 41 -3.66 -7.18 -0.94
C LEU A 41 -2.91 -5.86 -1.13
N VAL A 42 -1.62 -5.82 -0.76
CA VAL A 42 -0.78 -4.63 -0.96
C VAL A 42 -0.63 -4.29 -2.45
N GLN A 43 -0.44 -5.29 -3.30
CA GLN A 43 -0.37 -5.09 -4.75
C GLN A 43 -1.71 -4.61 -5.34
N ASP A 44 -2.83 -5.14 -4.86
CA ASP A 44 -4.17 -4.75 -5.30
C ASP A 44 -4.46 -3.30 -4.91
N ILE A 45 -4.12 -2.89 -3.68
CA ILE A 45 -4.20 -1.48 -3.25
C ILE A 45 -3.33 -0.59 -4.14
N LEU A 46 -2.09 -1.01 -4.45
CA LEU A 46 -1.18 -0.26 -5.32
C LEU A 46 -1.55 -0.28 -6.80
N SER A 47 -2.50 -1.11 -7.22
CA SER A 47 -2.96 -1.24 -8.61
C SER A 47 -4.36 -0.68 -8.83
N ASP A 48 -5.06 -0.32 -7.78
CA ASP A 48 -6.41 0.25 -7.84
C ASP A 48 -6.36 1.69 -8.36
N ASP A 49 -7.16 1.98 -9.38
CA ASP A 49 -7.26 3.30 -10.03
C ASP A 49 -7.80 4.38 -9.08
N GLN A 50 -8.53 3.97 -8.03
CA GLN A 50 -9.02 4.89 -7.00
C GLN A 50 -7.99 5.16 -5.90
N THR A 51 -6.83 4.52 -5.95
CA THR A 51 -5.79 4.72 -4.95
C THR A 51 -5.16 6.09 -5.11
N THR A 52 -5.12 6.81 -3.99
CA THR A 52 -4.52 8.14 -3.93
C THR A 52 -3.16 8.09 -3.24
N VAL A 53 -2.18 8.80 -3.79
CA VAL A 53 -0.84 8.90 -3.20
C VAL A 53 -0.58 10.34 -2.77
N GLU A 54 -0.20 10.52 -1.52
CA GLU A 54 0.21 11.80 -0.97
C GLU A 54 1.65 11.68 -0.44
N LYS A 55 2.57 12.49 -0.99
CA LYS A 55 3.93 12.57 -0.46
C LYS A 55 4.02 13.64 0.62
N ARG A 56 4.44 13.27 1.83
CA ARG A 56 4.78 14.22 2.91
C ARG A 56 6.20 13.98 3.39
N GLY A 57 7.10 14.89 3.00
CA GLY A 57 8.52 14.77 3.28
C GLY A 57 9.11 13.52 2.61
N LYS A 58 9.64 12.59 3.41
CA LYS A 58 10.16 11.30 2.94
C LYS A 58 9.09 10.21 2.79
N ASN A 59 7.93 10.38 3.44
CA ASN A 59 6.90 9.36 3.44
C ASN A 59 5.90 9.54 2.29
N TYR A 60 5.44 8.43 1.73
CA TYR A 60 4.34 8.28 0.79
C TYR A 60 3.15 7.65 1.52
N TYR A 61 2.01 8.34 1.50
CA TYR A 61 0.75 7.86 2.03
C TYR A 61 -0.13 7.40 0.88
N VAL A 62 -0.35 6.09 0.81
CA VAL A 62 -1.17 5.44 -0.23
C VAL A 62 -2.52 5.11 0.40
N SER A 63 -3.59 5.78 -0.02
CA SER A 63 -4.95 5.53 0.49
C SER A 63 -5.77 4.78 -0.56
N GLY A 64 -6.10 3.52 -0.28
CA GLY A 64 -7.00 2.71 -1.09
C GLY A 64 -8.43 2.90 -0.61
N LEU A 65 -9.22 3.69 -1.33
CA LEU A 65 -10.61 4.00 -0.98
C LEU A 65 -11.48 2.73 -0.92
N ASN A 66 -11.31 1.84 -1.90
CA ASN A 66 -12.03 0.56 -1.96
C ASN A 66 -11.71 -0.37 -0.79
N PHE A 67 -10.50 -0.27 -0.24
CA PHE A 67 -10.05 -1.10 0.87
C PHE A 67 -10.24 -0.42 2.23
N SER A 68 -10.65 0.86 2.26
CA SER A 68 -10.68 1.68 3.48
C SER A 68 -9.36 1.62 4.27
N THR A 69 -8.24 1.49 3.57
CA THR A 69 -6.91 1.36 4.17
C THR A 69 -5.97 2.47 3.71
N ARG A 70 -5.02 2.84 4.58
CA ARG A 70 -3.93 3.75 4.25
C ARG A 70 -2.59 3.10 4.59
N LEU A 71 -1.77 2.90 3.58
CA LEU A 71 -0.40 2.43 3.71
C LEU A 71 0.55 3.63 3.79
N THR A 72 1.59 3.50 4.59
CA THR A 72 2.68 4.48 4.65
C THR A 72 3.96 3.78 4.21
N ILE A 73 4.56 4.32 3.15
CA ILE A 73 5.80 3.84 2.52
C ILE A 73 6.85 4.93 2.71
N ASN A 74 8.10 4.59 2.98
CA ASN A 74 9.18 5.53 3.25
C ASN A 74 10.29 5.34 2.22
#